data_AF-A0A0H2R0Q6-F1
#
_entry.id   AF-A0A0H2R0Q6-F1
#
_cell.length_a   1.000
_cell.length_b   1.000
_cell.length_c   1.000
_cell.angle_alpha   90.00
_cell.angle_beta   90.00
_cell.angle_gamma   90.00
#
_symmetry.space_group_name_H-M   'P 1'
#
loop_
_entity.id
_entity.type
_entity.pdbx_description
1 polymer ?
#
loop_
_entity_poly.entity_id
_entity_poly.type
_entity_poly.pdbx_seq_one_letter_code
_entity_poly.pdbx_strand_id
1 'polypeptide(L)'
;IPKPNGEVSRISRGGYNLEVALGWSKNDYSRVQKGIREIAKNHLDMTAILSEQDRSKLKHVCHLAKQQFPELNVYINDWATEDFLSIMLKNSADR
;
A
#
# COMPACT_ATOMS: atom_id res chain seq x y z
N ILE A 1 -11.81 -9.17 -1.59
CA ILE A 1 -12.29 -7.78 -1.82
C ILE A 1 -11.58 -7.22 -3.05
N PRO A 2 -12.30 -6.87 -4.12
CA PRO A 2 -11.71 -6.26 -5.32
C PRO A 2 -11.30 -4.79 -5.09
N LYS A 3 -10.37 -4.29 -5.91
CA LYS A 3 -9.91 -2.89 -5.84
C LYS A 3 -11.07 -1.94 -6.19
N PRO A 4 -11.29 -0.85 -5.44
CA PRO A 4 -12.26 0.17 -5.83
C PRO A 4 -11.82 0.88 -7.12
N ASN A 5 -12.79 1.39 -7.88
CA ASN A 5 -12.48 2.27 -9.01
C ASN A 5 -11.90 3.60 -8.51
N GLY A 6 -10.83 4.06 -9.17
CA GLY A 6 -10.13 5.31 -8.85
C GLY A 6 -8.71 5.09 -8.32
N GLU A 7 -7.97 6.18 -8.20
CA GLU A 7 -6.62 6.16 -7.62
C GLU A 7 -6.67 6.38 -6.11
N VAL A 8 -5.94 5.58 -5.36
CA VAL A 8 -5.80 5.78 -3.91
C VAL A 8 -5.26 7.18 -3.60
N SER A 9 -5.82 7.83 -2.58
CA SER A 9 -5.41 9.17 -2.10
C SER A 9 -5.71 10.34 -3.05
N ARG A 10 -6.25 10.10 -4.26
CA ARG A 10 -6.73 11.17 -5.18
C ARG A 10 -8.21 11.48 -4.99
N ILE A 11 -8.65 11.66 -3.74
CA ILE A 11 -10.07 11.89 -3.37
C ILE A 11 -10.71 13.00 -4.21
N SER A 12 -9.99 14.11 -4.41
CA SER A 12 -10.52 15.27 -5.14
C SER A 12 -10.71 15.05 -6.66
N ARG A 13 -10.20 13.96 -7.24
CA ARG A 13 -10.33 13.61 -8.67
C ARG A 13 -11.07 12.27 -8.90
N GLY A 14 -11.89 11.85 -7.95
CA GLY A 14 -12.62 10.58 -8.02
C GLY A 14 -11.82 9.36 -7.55
N GLY A 15 -10.74 9.59 -6.80
CA GLY A 15 -10.04 8.56 -6.04
C GLY A 15 -10.76 8.21 -4.74
N TYR A 16 -10.21 7.26 -3.99
CA TYR A 16 -10.76 6.82 -2.70
C TYR A 16 -9.73 6.93 -1.57
N ASN A 17 -10.25 7.00 -0.34
CA ASN A 17 -9.42 6.90 0.85
C ASN A 17 -9.18 5.42 1.18
N LEU A 18 -7.91 5.03 1.36
CA LEU A 18 -7.54 3.65 1.63
C LEU A 18 -8.11 3.17 2.96
N GLU A 19 -8.06 3.99 4.01
CA GLU A 19 -8.60 3.65 5.33
C GLU A 19 -10.11 3.29 5.24
N VAL A 20 -10.86 4.08 4.47
CA VAL A 20 -12.31 3.85 4.24
C VAL A 20 -12.54 2.60 3.41
N ALA A 21 -11.74 2.37 2.36
CA ALA A 21 -11.88 1.20 1.49
C ALA A 21 -11.53 -0.12 2.20
N LEU A 22 -10.60 -0.09 3.15
CA LEU A 22 -10.25 -1.25 3.98
C LEU A 22 -11.27 -1.48 5.10
N GLY A 23 -12.01 -0.44 5.50
CA GLY A 23 -12.95 -0.51 6.63
C GLY A 23 -12.25 -0.76 7.97
N TRP A 24 -10.95 -0.43 8.05
CA TRP A 24 -10.14 -0.69 9.24
C TRP A 24 -10.25 0.44 10.25
N SER A 25 -10.11 0.09 11.53
CA SER A 25 -9.92 1.09 12.58
C SER A 25 -8.62 1.85 12.36
N LYS A 26 -8.57 3.13 12.75
CA LYS A 26 -7.34 3.95 12.68
C LYS A 26 -6.11 3.26 13.28
N ASN A 27 -6.31 2.47 14.34
CA ASN A 27 -5.24 1.74 15.01
C ASN A 27 -4.69 0.60 14.14
N ASP A 28 -5.56 -0.23 13.56
CA ASP A 28 -5.17 -1.32 12.65
C ASP A 28 -4.53 -0.76 11.39
N TYR A 29 -5.14 0.27 10.81
CA TYR A 29 -4.58 0.97 9.65
C TYR A 29 -3.17 1.50 9.93
N SER A 30 -2.97 2.22 11.04
CA SER A 30 -1.66 2.75 11.42
C SER A 30 -0.62 1.65 11.69
N ARG A 31 -1.04 0.54 12.33
CA ARG A 31 -0.18 -0.62 12.61
C ARG A 31 0.32 -1.24 11.30
N VAL A 32 -0.60 -1.56 10.39
CA VAL A 32 -0.27 -2.19 9.10
C VAL A 32 0.52 -1.23 8.22
N GLN A 33 0.12 0.04 8.16
CA GLN A 33 0.81 1.07 7.39
C GLN A 33 2.29 1.20 7.82
N LYS A 34 2.55 1.22 9.14
CA LYS A 34 3.93 1.27 9.66
C LYS A 34 4.72 0.03 9.30
N GLY A 35 4.15 -1.16 9.46
CA GLY A 35 4.83 -2.41 9.09
C GLY A 35 5.18 -2.47 7.60
N ILE A 36 4.21 -2.17 6.72
CA ILE A 36 4.47 -2.11 5.27
C ILE A 36 5.51 -1.03 4.96
N ARG A 37 5.51 0.11 5.67
CA ARG A 37 6.52 1.16 5.48
C ARG A 37 7.93 0.69 5.78
N GLU A 38 8.12 -0.06 6.86
CA GLU A 38 9.43 -0.59 7.24
C GLU A 38 9.91 -1.63 6.22
N ILE A 39 9.03 -2.54 5.79
CA ILE A 39 9.34 -3.50 4.73
C ILE A 39 9.69 -2.77 3.44
N ALA A 40 8.91 -1.76 3.05
CA ALA A 40 9.16 -0.96 1.86
C ALA A 40 10.51 -0.25 1.93
N LYS A 41 10.86 0.38 3.05
CA LYS A 41 12.16 1.04 3.23
C LYS A 41 13.35 0.09 3.07
N ASN A 42 13.19 -1.17 3.48
CA ASN A 42 14.27 -2.15 3.42
C ASN A 42 14.41 -2.80 2.03
N HIS A 43 13.32 -2.89 1.27
CA HIS A 43 13.29 -3.65 0.00
C HIS A 43 13.03 -2.81 -1.25
N LEU A 44 12.30 -1.71 -1.14
CA LEU A 44 11.89 -0.81 -2.22
C LEU A 44 12.65 0.50 -2.16
N ASP A 45 12.68 1.17 -3.31
CA ASP A 45 13.37 2.43 -3.45
C ASP A 45 12.45 3.59 -3.06
N MET A 46 12.67 4.19 -1.89
CA MET A 46 11.80 5.26 -1.38
C MET A 46 11.90 6.56 -2.21
N THR A 47 12.86 6.63 -3.13
CA THR A 47 13.08 7.79 -4.00
C THR A 47 12.27 7.74 -5.30
N ALA A 48 11.77 6.56 -5.67
CA ALA A 48 11.04 6.34 -6.92
C ALA A 48 9.56 6.03 -6.67
N ILE A 49 8.70 6.34 -7.64
CA ILE A 49 7.26 6.07 -7.52
C ILE A 49 6.95 4.58 -7.68
N LEU A 50 5.74 4.14 -7.26
CA LEU A 50 5.33 2.72 -7.36
C LEU A 50 5.51 2.15 -8.77
N SER A 51 5.21 2.94 -9.81
CA SER A 51 5.32 2.52 -11.21
C SER A 51 6.76 2.30 -11.68
N GLU A 52 7.75 2.89 -11.00
CA GLU A 52 9.17 2.74 -11.29
C GLU A 52 9.83 1.63 -10.46
N GLN A 53 9.11 1.07 -9.47
CA GLN A 53 9.63 -0.03 -8.67
C GLN A 53 9.69 -1.33 -9.46
N ASP A 54 10.70 -2.14 -9.15
CA ASP A 54 10.77 -3.52 -9.64
C ASP A 54 9.55 -4.33 -9.19
N ARG A 55 8.86 -4.92 -10.16
CA ARG A 55 7.74 -5.84 -9.92
C ARG A 55 8.15 -7.02 -9.03
N SER A 56 9.40 -7.47 -9.13
CA SER A 56 9.94 -8.54 -8.27
C SER A 56 10.01 -8.10 -6.80
N LYS A 57 10.47 -6.87 -6.53
CA LYS A 57 10.50 -6.29 -5.18
C LYS A 57 9.09 -6.07 -4.65
N LEU A 58 8.17 -5.55 -5.47
CA LEU A 58 6.77 -5.37 -5.08
C LEU A 58 6.12 -6.69 -4.67
N LYS A 59 6.30 -7.77 -5.45
CA LYS A 59 5.82 -9.11 -5.10
C LYS A 59 6.42 -9.61 -3.79
N HIS A 60 7.71 -9.35 -3.55
CA HIS A 60 8.37 -9.75 -2.32
C HIS A 60 7.82 -9.00 -1.10
N VAL A 61 7.69 -7.68 -1.19
CA VAL A 61 7.07 -6.86 -0.14
C VAL A 61 5.64 -7.27 0.12
N CYS A 62 4.87 -7.57 -0.93
CA CYS A 62 3.52 -8.07 -0.78
C CYS A 62 3.47 -9.41 -0.04
N HIS A 63 4.36 -10.34 -0.38
CA HIS A 63 4.44 -11.63 0.29
C HIS A 63 4.75 -11.45 1.79
N LEU A 64 5.72 -10.60 2.13
CA LEU A 64 6.07 -10.27 3.50
C LEU A 64 4.92 -9.59 4.25
N ALA A 65 4.22 -8.65 3.60
CA ALA A 65 3.08 -7.96 4.17
C ALA A 65 1.95 -8.93 4.52
N LYS A 66 1.66 -9.92 3.67
CA LYS A 66 0.68 -10.98 3.98
C LYS A 66 1.10 -11.90 5.11
N GLN A 67 2.39 -12.24 5.16
CA GLN A 67 2.96 -13.07 6.23
C GLN A 67 2.82 -12.36 7.59
N GLN A 68 3.04 -11.05 7.61
CA GLN A 68 2.97 -10.24 8.83
C GLN A 68 1.54 -9.83 9.20
N PHE A 69 0.71 -9.57 8.20
CA PHE A 69 -0.68 -9.12 8.34
C PHE A 69 -1.61 -10.02 7.53
N PRO A 70 -2.15 -11.09 8.13
CA PRO A 70 -3.10 -11.98 7.45
C PRO A 70 -4.39 -11.25 7.04
N GLU A 71 -4.67 -10.10 7.65
CA GLU A 71 -5.75 -9.17 7.28
C GLU A 71 -5.65 -8.72 5.82
N LEU A 72 -4.44 -8.70 5.23
CA LEU A 72 -4.23 -8.34 3.82
C LEU A 72 -4.58 -9.47 2.84
N ASN A 73 -4.70 -10.72 3.32
CA ASN A 73 -4.92 -11.87 2.46
C ASN A 73 -6.34 -11.92 1.86
N VAL A 74 -7.27 -11.13 2.40
CA VAL A 74 -8.65 -11.04 1.90
C VAL A 74 -8.78 -10.15 0.65
N TYR A 75 -7.74 -9.39 0.30
CA TYR A 75 -7.73 -8.48 -0.85
C TYR A 75 -7.19 -9.19 -2.10
N ILE A 76 -7.91 -9.03 -3.22
CA ILE A 76 -7.59 -9.72 -4.48
C ILE A 76 -6.41 -9.03 -5.15
N ASN A 77 -5.47 -9.77 -5.74
CA ASN A 77 -4.29 -9.21 -6.44
C ASN A 77 -3.46 -8.25 -5.58
N ASP A 78 -3.61 -8.29 -4.27
CA ASP A 78 -2.75 -7.54 -3.35
C ASP A 78 -2.82 -6.03 -3.49
N TRP A 79 -3.93 -5.55 -4.04
CA TRP A 79 -4.16 -4.14 -4.29
C TRP A 79 -4.02 -3.31 -3.02
N ALA A 80 -4.41 -3.85 -1.86
CA ALA A 80 -4.31 -3.16 -0.59
C ALA A 80 -2.86 -2.79 -0.26
N THR A 81 -1.94 -3.75 -0.42
CA THR A 81 -0.51 -3.53 -0.20
C THR A 81 0.06 -2.58 -1.26
N GLU A 82 -0.30 -2.76 -2.53
CA GLU A 82 0.15 -1.86 -3.60
C GLU A 82 -0.31 -0.42 -3.38
N ASP A 83 -1.53 -0.20 -2.90
CA ASP A 83 -2.04 1.14 -2.61
C ASP A 83 -1.38 1.75 -1.38
N PHE A 84 -1.08 0.96 -0.34
CA PHE A 84 -0.24 1.42 0.77
C PHE A 84 1.12 1.91 0.27
N LEU A 85 1.77 1.12 -0.58
CA LEU A 85 3.05 1.47 -1.19
C LEU A 85 2.92 2.71 -2.08
N SER A 86 1.86 2.81 -2.88
CA SER A 86 1.57 3.97 -3.73
C SER A 86 1.51 5.26 -2.93
N ILE A 87 0.73 5.28 -1.83
CA ILE A 87 0.63 6.46 -0.95
C ILE A 87 1.98 6.83 -0.36
N MET A 88 2.74 5.84 0.12
CA MET A 88 4.00 6.07 0.81
C MET A 88 5.11 6.56 -0.11
N LEU A 89 5.28 5.90 -1.27
CA LEU A 89 6.28 6.28 -2.27
C LEU A 89 5.96 7.65 -2.85
N LYS A 90 4.69 7.93 -3.12
CA LYS A 90 4.25 9.25 -3.60
C LYS A 90 4.50 10.37 -2.59
N ASN A 91 4.28 10.13 -1.30
CA ASN A 91 4.64 11.10 -0.24
C ASN A 91 6.16 11.26 -0.06
N SER A 92 6.95 10.26 -0.45
CA SER A 92 8.40 10.28 -0.28
C SER A 92 9.11 10.94 -1.47
N ALA A 93 8.56 10.81 -2.68
CA ALA A 93 9.07 11.43 -3.90
C ALA A 93 8.72 12.94 -4.03
N ASP A 94 7.70 13.42 -3.30
CA ASP A 94 7.31 14.84 -3.28
C ASP A 94 8.16 15.71 -2.32
N ARG A 95 9.16 15.12 -1.65
CA ARG A 95 9.94 15.76 -0.59
C ARG A 95 11.40 15.97 -0.97
#